data_AF-A0A1S0UCZ0-F1
#
_entry.id   AF-A0A1S0UCZ0-F1
#
_cell.length_a   1.000
_cell.length_b   1.000
_cell.length_c   1.000
_cell.angle_alpha   90.00
_cell.angle_beta   90.00
_cell.angle_gamma   90.00
#
_symmetry.space_group_name_H-M   'P 1'
#
loop_
_entity.id
_entity.type
_entity.pdbx_description
1 polymer ?
#
loop_
_entity_poly.entity_id
_entity_poly.type
_entity_poly.pdbx_seq_one_letter_code
_entity_poly.pdbx_strand_id
1 'polypeptide(L)' 'MQSGLFRFVLIGPDNVIKKWIVDFKVTPPIIGETNAGNVDVEMTMKDSDFMKIVTGKLRPDQ' A
#
# COMPACT_ATOMS: atom_id res chain seq x y z
N MET A 1 14.33 7.48 -12.96
CA MET A 1 13.49 6.99 -11.85
C MET A 1 12.55 5.95 -12.44
N GLN A 2 12.51 4.75 -11.87
CA GLN A 2 11.48 3.78 -12.25
C GLN A 2 10.16 4.30 -11.68
N SER A 3 9.17 4.50 -12.54
CA SER A 3 7.87 5.04 -12.17
C SER A 3 6.89 3.89 -11.95
N GLY A 4 6.17 3.86 -10.82
CA GLY A 4 5.32 2.74 -10.44
C GLY A 4 4.02 3.16 -9.76
N LEU A 5 3.00 2.32 -9.93
CA LEU A 5 1.71 2.38 -9.26
C LEU A 5 1.64 1.22 -8.26
N PHE A 6 1.61 1.56 -6.98
CA PHE A 6 1.61 0.60 -5.87
C PHE A 6 0.24 0.59 -5.20
N ARG A 7 -0.29 -0.60 -4.88
CA ARG A 7 -1.47 -0.76 -4.03
C ARG A 7 -1.10 -1.39 -2.69
N PHE A 8 -1.59 -0.79 -1.62
CA PHE A 8 -1.59 -1.35 -0.28
C PHE A 8 -3.00 -1.81 0.08
N VAL A 9 -3.16 -3.11 0.32
CA VAL A 9 -4.38 -3.73 0.82
C VAL A 9 -4.17 -4.00 2.31
N LEU A 10 -4.74 -3.13 3.15
CA LEU A 10 -4.55 -3.16 4.60
C LEU A 10 -5.75 -3.83 5.27
N ILE A 11 -5.46 -4.88 6.03
CA ILE A 11 -6.46 -5.66 6.78
C ILE A 11 -6.43 -5.17 8.24
N GLY A 12 -7.45 -4.41 8.62
CA GLY A 12 -7.65 -3.91 9.98
C GLY A 12 -8.33 -4.91 10.92
N PRO A 13 -8.68 -4.47 12.14
CA PRO A 13 -9.52 -5.24 13.06
C PRO A 13 -10.84 -5.67 12.41
N ASP A 14 -11.41 -6.79 12.87
CA ASP A 14 -12.67 -7.35 12.37
C ASP A 14 -12.70 -7.62 10.85
N ASN A 15 -11.53 -7.82 10.24
CA ASN A 15 -11.34 -8.03 8.80
C ASN A 15 -11.83 -6.85 7.93
N VAL A 16 -11.87 -5.64 8.47
CA VAL A 16 -12.12 -4.43 7.67
C VAL A 16 -10.95 -4.21 6.71
N ILE A 17 -11.22 -4.19 5.40
CA ILE A 17 -10.19 -4.01 4.36
C ILE A 17 -10.25 -2.58 3.83
N LYS A 18 -9.11 -1.90 3.83
CA LYS A 18 -8.91 -0.63 3.11
C LYS A 18 -7.85 -0.77 2.05
N LYS A 19 -8.05 -0.09 0.91
CA LYS A 19 -7.15 -0.14 -0.23
C LYS A 19 -6.69 1.26 -0.60
N TRP A 20 -5.38 1.43 -0.65
CA TRP A 20 -4.73 2.70 -0.96
C TRP A 20 -3.81 2.52 -2.16
N ILE A 21 -3.74 3.53 -3.03
CA ILE A 21 -2.72 3.62 -4.07
C ILE A 21 -1.74 4.75 -3.79
N VAL A 22 -0.51 4.50 -4.22
CA VAL A 22 0.52 5.52 -4.39
C VAL A 22 0.95 5.47 -5.85
N ASP A 23 0.63 6.51 -6.59
CA ASP A 23 0.91 6.60 -8.03
C ASP A 23 2.03 7.61 -8.30
N PHE A 24 3.19 7.07 -8.69
CA PHE A 24 4.33 7.86 -9.13
C PHE A 24 4.38 8.04 -10.66
N LYS A 25 3.42 7.47 -11.42
CA LYS A 25 3.29 7.63 -12.89
C LYS A 25 2.75 8.99 -13.30
N VAL A 26 2.14 9.71 -12.38
CA VAL A 26 1.63 11.07 -12.60
C VAL A 26 2.51 12.10 -11.88
N THR A 27 2.46 13.35 -12.35
CA THR A 27 3.16 14.48 -11.73
C THR A 27 2.16 15.62 -11.49
N PRO A 28 1.93 16.04 -10.23
CA PRO A 28 2.55 15.52 -8.99
C PRO A 28 2.08 14.09 -8.68
N PRO A 29 2.88 13.29 -7.93
CA PRO A 29 2.44 11.99 -7.45
C PRO A 29 1.16 12.09 -6.62
N ILE A 30 0.28 11.09 -6.72
CA ILE A 30 -1.00 11.07 -6.01
C ILE A 30 -1.09 9.91 -5.02
N ILE A 31 -1.81 10.16 -3.93
CA ILE A 31 -2.21 9.16 -2.95
C ILE A 31 -3.74 9.20 -2.87
N GLY A 32 -4.39 8.04 -2.87
CA GLY A 32 -5.85 7.98 -2.77
C GLY A 32 -6.38 6.58 -2.44
N GLU A 33 -7.62 6.52 -2.00
CA GLU A 33 -8.36 5.25 -1.86
C GLU A 33 -8.78 4.75 -3.24
N THR A 34 -8.63 3.46 -3.52
CA THR A 34 -9.19 2.86 -4.75
C THR A 34 -9.53 1.39 -4.57
N ASN A 35 -10.65 0.99 -5.16
CA ASN A 35 -11.12 -0.39 -5.13
C ASN A 35 -10.84 -1.16 -6.42
N ALA A 36 -10.37 -0.50 -7.49
CA ALA A 36 -10.31 -1.08 -8.83
C ALA A 36 -9.04 -0.68 -9.61
N GLY A 37 -8.77 -1.42 -10.70
CA GLY A 37 -7.68 -1.18 -11.64
C GLY A 37 -6.50 -2.14 -11.47
N ASN A 38 -5.71 -2.29 -12.53
CA ASN A 38 -4.42 -2.99 -12.46
C ASN A 38 -3.36 -2.05 -11.86
N VAL A 39 -2.47 -2.60 -11.06
CA VAL A 39 -1.33 -1.91 -10.46
C VAL A 39 -0.06 -2.67 -10.78
N ASP A 40 1.10 -2.02 -10.69
CA ASP A 40 2.38 -2.70 -10.98
C ASP A 40 2.77 -3.61 -9.82
N VAL A 41 2.44 -3.20 -8.59
CA VAL A 41 2.72 -3.94 -7.36
C VAL A 41 1.51 -3.85 -6.44
N GLU A 42 1.06 -5.00 -5.94
CA GLU A 42 0.02 -5.10 -4.91
C GLU A 42 0.60 -5.79 -3.68
N MET A 43 0.46 -5.16 -2.52
CA MET A 43 0.93 -5.67 -1.23
C MET A 43 -0.27 -5.82 -0.30
N THR A 44 -0.49 -7.03 0.21
CA THR A 44 -1.56 -7.32 1.18
C THR A 44 -0.95 -7.65 2.53
N MET A 45 -1.36 -6.93 3.58
CA MET A 45 -0.85 -7.15 4.92
C MET A 45 -1.80 -6.64 6.01
N LYS A 46 -1.56 -7.05 7.26
CA LYS A 46 -2.28 -6.48 8.41
C LYS A 46 -1.90 -5.01 8.58
N ASP A 47 -2.87 -4.18 8.93
CA ASP A 47 -2.66 -2.76 9.23
C ASP A 47 -1.58 -2.58 10.32
N SER A 48 -1.61 -3.43 11.34
CA SER A 48 -0.62 -3.41 12.44
C SER A 48 0.80 -3.75 11.99
N ASP A 49 0.97 -4.64 11.00
CA ASP A 49 2.29 -5.00 10.48
C ASP A 49 2.80 -3.94 9.50
N PHE A 50 1.91 -3.35 8.68
CA PHE A 50 2.22 -2.17 7.89
C PHE A 50 2.79 -1.04 8.77
N MET A 51 2.12 -0.73 9.89
CA MET A 51 2.59 0.29 10.83
C MET A 51 3.96 -0.03 11.43
N LYS A 52 4.25 -1.30 11.74
CA LYS A 52 5.59 -1.69 12.20
C LYS A 52 6.64 -1.54 11.09
N ILE A 53 6.31 -1.87 9.85
CA ILE A 53 7.23 -1.74 8.71
C ILE A 53 7.60 -0.27 8.47
N VAL A 54 6.60 0.60 8.33
CA VAL A 54 6.84 2.03 8.03
C VAL A 54 7.50 2.77 9.19
N THR A 55 7.38 2.26 10.42
CA THR A 55 8.09 2.80 11.60
C THR A 55 9.45 2.13 11.86
N GLY A 56 9.90 1.24 10.96
CA GLY A 56 11.19 0.56 11.05
C GLY A 56 11.29 -0.51 12.14
N LYS A 57 10.16 -0.95 12.69
CA LYS A 57 10.05 -1.96 13.76
C LYS A 57 9.91 -3.39 13.25
N LEU A 58 9.64 -3.57 11.96
CA LEU A 58 9.56 -4.85 11.28
C LEU A 58 10.19 -4.69 9.89
N ARG A 59 11.00 -5.65 9.44
CA ARG A 59 11.51 -5.62 8.07
C ARG A 59 10.52 -6.29 7.12
N PRO A 60 10.34 -5.79 5.89
CA PRO A 60 9.34 -6.29 4.95
C PRO A 60 9.66 -7.68 4.36
N ASP A 61 10.90 -8.15 4.50
CA ASP A 61 11.38 -9.46 4.01
C ASP A 61 11.36 -10.57 5.07
N GLN A 62 10.82 -10.29 6.26
CA GLN A 62 10.65 -11.24 7.36
C GLN A 62 9.23 -11.80 7.41
#